data_AF-A0A2H0TB22-F1
#
_entry.id   AF-A0A2H0TB22-F1
#
_cell.length_a   1.000
_cell.length_b   1.000
_cell.length_c   1.000
_cell.angle_alpha   90.00
_cell.angle_beta   90.00
_cell.angle_gamma   90.00
#
_symmetry.space_group_name_H-M   'P 1'
#
loop_
_entity.id
_entity.type
_entity.pdbx_description
1 polymer ?
#
loop_
_entity_poly.entity_id
_entity_poly.type
_entity_poly.pdbx_seq_one_letter_code
_entity_poly.pdbx_strand_id
1 'polypeptide(L)'
;MNQEQEALDLLQKKMKEVSDEKLDETFIGALKLNSDQKNVVNFVFWLCFMTESDLDAVLKQAWEFSSSFFPPETVQIARKMIAENLKGYAEEKTDIKEFIKTLNLKPDKNEKILDFVNKNYSTKRVFNGVEDLPYFMDKIKVYELFYGGTKRVKLLYKINDIRNDLSHNRINDLKYNEKSLFLRTTKEELIMDYFDSAFNNDESKSEFLNDLTPEQKAQIEEIVKNNPIDIKGF
;
A
#
# COMPACT_ATOMS: atom_id res chain seq x y z
N MET A 1 6.88 35.55 -0.52
CA MET A 1 7.39 34.19 -0.22
C MET A 1 6.24 33.46 0.46
N ASN A 2 5.86 32.26 0.00
CA ASN A 2 4.70 31.55 0.56
C ASN A 2 5.08 31.00 1.95
N GLN A 3 4.20 31.14 2.97
CA GLN A 3 4.45 30.71 4.35
C GLN A 3 4.82 29.21 4.44
N GLU A 4 4.32 28.41 3.50
CA GLU A 4 4.66 26.99 3.38
C GLU A 4 6.13 26.76 2.99
N GLN A 5 6.70 27.61 2.15
CA GLN A 5 8.09 27.49 1.72
C GLN A 5 9.07 27.86 2.84
N GLU A 6 8.76 28.92 3.60
CA GLU A 6 9.55 29.29 4.79
C GLU A 6 9.51 28.21 5.87
N ALA A 7 8.35 27.58 6.08
CA ALA A 7 8.21 26.46 7.01
C ALA A 7 9.04 25.24 6.57
N LEU A 8 9.03 24.92 5.28
CA LEU A 8 9.80 23.81 4.70
C LEU A 8 11.31 24.04 4.83
N ASP A 9 11.78 25.25 4.50
CA ASP A 9 13.19 25.62 4.57
C ASP A 9 13.71 25.60 6.03
N LEU A 10 12.87 26.04 6.97
CA LEU A 10 13.18 25.98 8.41
C LEU A 10 13.28 24.54 8.92
N LEU A 11 12.38 23.66 8.48
CA LEU A 11 12.39 22.23 8.80
C LEU A 11 13.63 21.54 8.25
N GLN A 12 13.96 21.76 6.97
CA GLN A 12 15.15 21.19 6.33
C GLN A 12 16.44 21.65 7.00
N LYS A 13 16.50 22.93 7.41
CA LYS A 13 17.64 23.46 8.15
C LYS A 13 17.77 22.78 9.51
N LYS A 14 16.68 22.68 10.27
CA LYS A 14 16.69 22.01 11.57
C LYS A 14 17.09 20.55 11.46
N MET A 15 16.57 19.81 10.48
CA MET A 15 16.92 18.40 10.24
C MET A 15 18.43 18.18 10.04
N LYS A 16 19.14 19.14 9.44
CA LYS A 16 20.60 19.05 9.24
C LYS A 16 21.41 19.35 10.51
N GLU A 17 20.79 19.99 11.50
CA GLU A 17 21.45 20.46 12.73
C GLU A 17 21.26 19.49 13.93
N VAL A 18 20.30 18.56 13.85
CA VAL A 18 20.05 17.57 14.92
C VAL A 18 20.74 16.24 14.62
N SER A 19 21.28 15.60 15.66
CA SER A 19 21.72 14.21 15.59
C SER A 19 20.52 13.27 15.40
N ASP A 20 20.77 12.07 14.86
CA ASP A 20 19.72 11.03 14.72
C ASP A 20 19.01 10.76 16.05
N GLU A 21 19.74 10.79 17.17
CA GLU A 21 19.22 10.62 18.53
C GLU A 21 18.26 11.75 18.99
N LYS A 22 18.27 12.89 18.31
CA LYS A 22 17.43 14.07 18.61
C LYS A 22 16.46 14.42 17.47
N LEU A 23 16.47 13.64 16.39
CA LEU A 23 15.58 13.84 15.25
C LEU A 23 14.12 13.69 15.70
N ASP A 24 13.87 12.70 16.55
CA ASP A 24 12.58 12.38 17.16
C ASP A 24 12.03 13.60 17.92
N GLU A 25 12.85 14.22 18.77
CA GLU A 25 12.48 15.43 19.52
C GLU A 25 12.18 16.63 18.61
N THR A 26 12.81 16.67 17.42
CA THR A 26 12.63 17.76 16.46
C THR A 26 11.32 17.60 15.67
N PHE A 27 11.01 16.40 15.20
CA PHE A 27 9.76 16.10 14.49
C PHE A 27 8.56 16.09 15.44
N ILE A 28 8.67 15.41 16.58
CA ILE A 28 7.62 15.37 17.60
C ILE A 28 7.45 16.75 18.26
N GLY A 29 8.54 17.48 18.48
CA GLY A 29 8.53 18.84 19.03
C GLY A 29 7.85 19.85 18.11
N ALA A 30 7.98 19.70 16.79
CA ALA A 30 7.27 20.52 15.81
C ALA A 30 5.75 20.33 15.89
N LEU A 31 5.29 19.11 16.18
CA LEU A 31 3.87 18.76 16.29
C LEU A 31 3.25 19.12 17.67
N LYS A 32 4.07 19.53 18.65
CA LYS A 32 3.65 19.92 20.01
C LYS A 32 2.73 18.89 20.69
N LEU A 33 2.94 17.60 20.41
CA LEU A 33 2.12 16.52 20.96
C LEU A 33 2.38 16.33 22.46
N ASN A 34 1.31 16.07 23.22
CA ASN A 34 1.43 15.65 24.62
C ASN A 34 1.92 14.18 24.74
N SER A 35 2.25 13.74 25.95
CA SER A 35 2.79 12.39 26.17
C SER A 35 1.88 11.27 25.65
N ASP A 36 0.57 11.39 25.82
CA ASP A 36 -0.39 10.37 25.40
C ASP A 36 -0.55 10.33 23.88
N GLN A 37 -0.57 11.50 23.23
CA GLN A 37 -0.57 11.61 21.78
C GLN A 37 0.70 11.01 21.19
N LYS A 38 1.87 11.29 21.77
CA LYS A 38 3.14 10.66 21.34
C LYS A 38 3.07 9.13 21.44
N ASN A 39 2.51 8.61 22.53
CA ASN A 39 2.34 7.17 22.71
C ASN A 39 1.47 6.55 21.62
N VAL A 40 0.33 7.17 21.31
CA VAL A 40 -0.58 6.67 20.26
C VAL A 40 0.05 6.77 18.88
N VAL A 41 0.70 7.88 18.56
CA VAL A 41 1.39 8.08 17.27
C VAL A 41 2.48 7.04 17.07
N ASN A 42 3.33 6.81 18.09
CA ASN A 42 4.38 5.80 18.03
C ASN A 42 3.80 4.38 17.85
N PHE A 43 2.72 4.06 18.57
CA PHE A 43 2.04 2.78 18.42
C PHE A 43 1.50 2.58 16.99
N VAL A 44 0.83 3.58 16.42
CA VAL A 44 0.30 3.49 15.05
C VAL A 44 1.42 3.37 14.02
N PHE A 45 2.52 4.12 14.15
CA PHE A 45 3.66 3.98 13.24
C PHE A 45 4.30 2.60 13.33
N TRP A 46 4.51 2.08 14.53
CA TRP A 46 5.00 0.71 14.72
C TRP A 46 4.06 -0.31 14.07
N LEU A 47 2.75 -0.18 14.28
CA LEU A 47 1.76 -1.11 13.70
C LEU A 47 1.76 -1.05 12.17
N CYS A 48 1.79 0.15 11.58
CA CYS A 48 1.89 0.32 10.13
C CYS A 48 3.17 -0.31 9.58
N PHE A 49 4.31 -0.06 10.23
CA PHE A 49 5.59 -0.63 9.83
C PHE A 49 5.56 -2.16 9.85
N MET A 50 5.07 -2.76 10.95
CA MET A 50 4.99 -4.22 11.09
C MET A 50 4.08 -4.84 10.03
N THR A 51 2.88 -4.29 9.86
CA THR A 51 1.87 -4.83 8.95
C THR A 51 2.26 -4.65 7.49
N GLU A 52 2.88 -3.52 7.13
CA GLU A 52 3.37 -3.29 5.76
C GLU A 52 4.59 -4.15 5.44
N SER A 53 5.51 -4.34 6.39
CA SER A 53 6.67 -5.22 6.20
C SER A 53 6.26 -6.68 6.02
N ASP A 54 5.32 -7.15 6.83
CA ASP A 54 4.77 -8.51 6.71
C ASP A 54 4.00 -8.69 5.40
N LEU A 55 3.20 -7.70 5.01
CA LEU A 55 2.48 -7.71 3.74
C LEU A 55 3.43 -7.74 2.54
N ASP A 56 4.53 -6.98 2.58
CA ASP A 56 5.57 -7.01 1.56
C ASP A 56 6.21 -8.40 1.44
N ALA A 57 6.50 -9.05 2.57
CA ALA A 57 7.07 -10.40 2.58
C ALA A 57 6.12 -11.43 1.95
N VAL A 58 4.85 -11.43 2.38
CA VAL A 58 3.83 -12.35 1.84
C VAL A 58 3.60 -12.13 0.35
N LEU A 59 3.47 -10.87 -0.07
CA LEU A 59 3.24 -10.54 -1.47
C LEU A 59 4.45 -10.90 -2.34
N LYS A 60 5.68 -10.61 -1.89
CA LYS A 60 6.90 -11.00 -2.62
C LYS A 60 6.99 -12.50 -2.79
N GLN A 61 6.73 -13.25 -1.73
CA GLN A 61 6.72 -14.71 -1.80
C GLN A 61 5.67 -15.21 -2.80
N ALA A 62 4.43 -14.69 -2.74
CA ALA A 62 3.37 -15.05 -3.67
C ALA A 62 3.72 -14.68 -5.13
N TRP A 63 4.37 -13.53 -5.35
CA TRP A 63 4.76 -13.03 -6.67
C TRP A 63 5.94 -13.80 -7.28
N GLU A 64 7.02 -14.00 -6.52
CA GLU A 64 8.19 -14.76 -6.94
C GLU A 64 7.78 -16.21 -7.26
N PHE A 65 6.92 -16.80 -6.43
CA PHE A 65 6.36 -18.12 -6.67
C PHE A 65 5.52 -18.16 -7.95
N SER A 66 4.51 -17.30 -8.08
CA SER A 66 3.63 -17.31 -9.25
C SER A 66 4.38 -17.01 -10.56
N SER A 67 5.31 -16.06 -10.56
CA SER A 67 6.02 -15.64 -11.78
C SER A 67 7.08 -16.62 -12.27
N SER A 68 7.67 -17.43 -11.38
CA SER A 68 8.71 -18.40 -11.74
C SER A 68 8.16 -19.76 -12.18
N PHE A 69 6.96 -20.12 -11.71
CA PHE A 69 6.36 -21.43 -11.97
C PHE A 69 5.20 -21.38 -12.96
N PHE A 70 4.48 -20.26 -13.10
CA PHE A 70 3.32 -20.20 -14.00
C PHE A 70 3.69 -19.93 -15.47
N PRO A 71 2.86 -20.41 -16.42
CA PRO A 71 3.02 -20.08 -17.83
C PRO A 71 3.04 -18.56 -18.05
N PRO A 72 3.79 -18.06 -19.05
CA PRO A 72 3.89 -16.62 -19.32
C PRO A 72 2.53 -15.92 -19.51
N GLU A 73 1.54 -16.62 -20.05
CA GLU A 73 0.18 -16.11 -20.26
C GLU A 73 -0.55 -15.87 -18.93
N THR A 74 -0.47 -16.80 -17.97
CA THR A 74 -1.04 -16.66 -16.62
C THR A 74 -0.42 -15.49 -15.86
N VAL A 75 0.92 -15.32 -15.98
CA VAL A 75 1.63 -14.18 -15.39
C VAL A 75 1.18 -12.86 -16.00
N GLN A 76 0.94 -12.82 -17.32
CA GLN A 76 0.40 -11.62 -17.98
C GLN A 76 -1.02 -11.28 -17.55
N ILE A 77 -1.89 -12.28 -17.33
CA ILE A 77 -3.24 -12.08 -16.80
C ILE A 77 -3.18 -11.49 -15.39
N ALA A 78 -2.36 -12.06 -14.50
CA ALA A 78 -2.17 -11.53 -13.15
C ALA A 78 -1.68 -10.08 -13.16
N ARG A 79 -0.68 -9.76 -13.99
CA ARG A 79 -0.18 -8.37 -14.18
C ARG A 79 -1.28 -7.43 -14.63
N LYS A 80 -2.13 -7.86 -15.57
CA LYS A 80 -3.24 -7.06 -16.10
C LYS A 80 -4.28 -6.80 -15.02
N MET A 81 -4.73 -7.83 -14.30
CA MET A 81 -5.73 -7.69 -13.23
C MET A 81 -5.25 -6.79 -12.09
N ILE A 82 -3.97 -6.91 -11.70
CA ILE A 82 -3.36 -6.03 -10.70
C ILE A 82 -3.35 -4.58 -11.22
N ALA A 83 -2.88 -4.36 -12.46
CA ALA A 83 -2.85 -3.03 -13.04
C ALA A 83 -4.25 -2.38 -13.14
N GLU A 84 -5.29 -3.17 -13.42
CA GLU A 84 -6.69 -2.71 -13.53
C GLU A 84 -7.32 -2.36 -12.16
N ASN A 85 -6.89 -2.99 -11.06
CA ASN A 85 -7.45 -2.78 -9.72
C ASN A 85 -6.71 -1.74 -8.86
N LEU A 86 -5.51 -1.34 -9.27
CA LEU A 86 -4.70 -0.31 -8.62
C LEU A 86 -4.99 1.09 -9.19
N LYS A 87 -5.28 2.05 -8.30
CA LYS A 87 -5.48 3.45 -8.71
C LYS A 87 -4.14 4.00 -9.22
N GLY A 88 -4.10 4.47 -10.46
CA GLY A 88 -2.88 5.01 -11.10
C GLY A 88 -2.13 4.04 -12.02
N TYR A 89 -2.54 2.76 -12.10
CA TYR A 89 -2.13 1.84 -13.16
C TYR A 89 -3.24 1.65 -14.21
N ALA A 90 -4.49 1.74 -13.77
CA ALA A 90 -5.69 1.73 -14.60
C ALA A 90 -6.13 3.16 -14.99
N GLU A 91 -5.39 3.84 -15.86
CA GLU A 91 -6.01 4.89 -16.67
C GLU A 91 -5.95 4.45 -18.13
N GLU A 92 -7.01 3.75 -18.56
CA GLU A 92 -7.41 3.79 -19.95
C GLU A 92 -7.74 5.26 -20.27
N LYS A 93 -6.76 5.97 -20.83
CA LYS A 93 -6.87 7.32 -21.39
C LYS A 93 -7.95 8.16 -20.69
N THR A 94 -7.66 8.73 -19.54
CA THR A 94 -8.25 10.04 -19.26
C THR A 94 -7.90 10.87 -20.50
N ASP A 95 -8.89 11.35 -21.27
CA ASP A 95 -8.59 12.20 -22.43
C ASP A 95 -8.04 13.50 -21.85
N ILE A 96 -6.71 13.51 -21.64
CA ILE A 96 -5.96 14.63 -21.08
C ILE A 96 -6.22 15.88 -21.93
N LYS A 97 -6.55 15.74 -23.22
CA LYS A 97 -6.97 16.87 -24.05
C LYS A 97 -8.33 17.42 -23.62
N GLU A 98 -9.26 16.59 -23.21
CA GLU A 98 -10.58 16.99 -22.71
C GLU A 98 -10.49 17.61 -21.31
N PHE A 99 -9.67 17.03 -20.41
CA PHE A 99 -9.38 17.61 -19.09
C PHE A 99 -8.63 18.96 -19.18
N ILE A 100 -7.67 19.11 -20.09
CA ILE A 100 -6.96 20.39 -20.28
C ILE A 100 -7.86 21.44 -20.93
N LYS A 101 -8.79 21.03 -21.82
CA LYS A 101 -9.80 21.93 -22.40
C LYS A 101 -10.71 22.53 -21.31
N THR A 102 -11.11 21.76 -20.30
CA THR A 102 -11.95 22.27 -19.19
C THR A 102 -11.22 23.25 -18.27
N LEU A 103 -9.88 23.22 -18.24
CA LEU A 103 -9.05 24.14 -17.46
C LEU A 103 -8.79 25.50 -18.14
N ASN A 104 -9.25 25.69 -19.39
CA ASN A 104 -9.20 26.97 -20.13
C ASN A 104 -7.78 27.59 -20.24
N LEU A 105 -6.76 26.75 -20.39
CA LEU A 105 -5.35 27.14 -20.45
C LEU A 105 -4.92 27.55 -21.88
N LYS A 106 -3.94 28.48 -21.97
CA LYS A 106 -3.43 28.98 -23.26
C LYS A 106 -2.83 27.85 -24.12
N PRO A 107 -3.03 27.85 -25.45
CA PRO A 107 -2.69 26.71 -26.33
C PRO A 107 -1.22 26.24 -26.26
N ASP A 108 -0.29 27.17 -26.11
CA ASP A 108 1.16 26.99 -26.01
C ASP A 108 1.60 26.34 -24.69
N LYS A 109 0.85 26.55 -23.60
CA LYS A 109 1.10 25.87 -22.32
C LYS A 109 0.53 24.45 -22.30
N ASN A 110 -0.52 24.21 -23.07
CA ASN A 110 -1.15 22.88 -23.19
C ASN A 110 -0.16 21.88 -23.79
N GLU A 111 0.63 22.28 -24.78
CA GLU A 111 1.60 21.41 -25.45
C GLU A 111 2.75 21.00 -24.52
N LYS A 112 3.31 21.94 -23.74
CA LYS A 112 4.37 21.63 -22.76
C LYS A 112 3.87 20.76 -21.60
N ILE A 113 2.64 20.97 -21.15
CA ILE A 113 2.01 20.13 -20.12
C ILE A 113 1.69 18.76 -20.69
N LEU A 114 1.17 18.66 -21.92
CA LEU A 114 0.97 17.40 -22.63
C LEU A 114 2.28 16.64 -22.79
N ASP A 115 3.36 17.30 -23.21
CA ASP A 115 4.68 16.67 -23.35
C ASP A 115 5.24 16.22 -21.99
N PHE A 116 5.10 17.04 -20.94
CA PHE A 116 5.51 16.66 -19.59
C PHE A 116 4.68 15.48 -19.06
N VAL A 117 3.36 15.51 -19.24
CA VAL A 117 2.46 14.45 -18.78
C VAL A 117 2.71 13.17 -19.58
N ASN A 118 2.86 13.27 -20.90
CA ASN A 118 3.18 12.10 -21.71
C ASN A 118 4.56 11.52 -21.34
N LYS A 119 5.58 12.37 -21.22
CA LYS A 119 6.93 11.94 -20.84
C LYS A 119 6.99 11.26 -19.47
N ASN A 120 6.16 11.67 -18.51
CA ASN A 120 6.25 11.18 -17.12
C ASN A 120 5.11 10.23 -16.71
N TYR A 121 4.02 10.17 -17.48
CA TYR A 121 2.79 9.47 -17.11
C TYR A 121 2.09 8.71 -18.27
N SER A 122 2.46 8.89 -19.57
CA SER A 122 1.79 8.15 -20.68
C SER A 122 2.42 6.80 -21.02
N THR A 123 3.58 6.46 -20.49
CA THR A 123 4.05 5.07 -20.55
C THR A 123 3.24 4.27 -19.54
N LYS A 124 2.35 3.39 -20.02
CA LYS A 124 1.71 2.35 -19.20
C LYS A 124 2.74 1.85 -18.21
N ARG A 125 2.57 2.11 -16.91
CA ARG A 125 3.42 1.47 -15.92
C ARG A 125 3.09 -0.01 -16.02
N VAL A 126 4.03 -0.78 -16.56
CA VAL A 126 3.92 -2.24 -16.54
C VAL A 126 4.21 -2.63 -15.10
N PHE A 127 3.27 -3.30 -14.44
CA PHE A 127 3.52 -3.89 -13.13
C PHE A 127 4.57 -5.00 -13.30
N ASN A 128 5.76 -4.80 -12.74
CA ASN A 128 6.88 -5.75 -12.82
C ASN A 128 7.01 -6.59 -11.54
N GLY A 129 6.43 -6.14 -10.43
CA GLY A 129 6.43 -6.87 -9.17
C GLY A 129 5.95 -6.03 -7.99
N VAL A 130 5.91 -6.65 -6.82
CA VAL A 130 5.40 -6.05 -5.56
C VAL A 130 6.15 -4.77 -5.19
N GLU A 131 7.39 -4.64 -5.64
CA GLU A 131 8.22 -3.43 -5.52
C GLU A 131 7.59 -2.19 -6.18
N ASP A 132 6.73 -2.40 -7.18
CA ASP A 132 6.03 -1.35 -7.92
C ASP A 132 4.75 -0.85 -7.20
N LEU A 133 4.46 -1.34 -5.98
CA LEU A 133 3.32 -0.95 -5.13
C LEU A 133 3.74 0.13 -4.09
N PRO A 134 3.62 1.43 -4.40
CA PRO A 134 4.14 2.50 -3.54
C PRO A 134 3.28 2.78 -2.31
N TYR A 135 2.00 2.37 -2.32
CA TYR A 135 1.05 2.72 -1.28
C TYR A 135 0.55 1.48 -0.53
N PHE A 136 0.41 1.60 0.78
CA PHE A 136 -0.12 0.53 1.63
C PHE A 136 -1.47 0.01 1.15
N MET A 137 -2.39 0.89 0.75
CA MET A 137 -3.69 0.53 0.19
C MET A 137 -3.58 -0.37 -1.06
N ASP A 138 -2.60 -0.13 -1.93
CA ASP A 138 -2.38 -0.93 -3.13
C ASP A 138 -1.95 -2.36 -2.76
N LYS A 139 -1.05 -2.48 -1.78
CA LYS A 139 -0.63 -3.77 -1.24
C LYS A 139 -1.81 -4.55 -0.65
N ILE A 140 -2.71 -3.87 0.08
CA ILE A 140 -3.91 -4.52 0.65
C ILE A 140 -4.82 -5.05 -0.46
N LYS A 141 -5.05 -4.27 -1.52
CA LYS A 141 -5.87 -4.69 -2.66
C LYS A 141 -5.28 -5.88 -3.41
N VAL A 142 -3.96 -5.87 -3.65
CA VAL A 142 -3.29 -7.00 -4.31
C VAL A 142 -3.38 -8.24 -3.43
N TYR A 143 -3.20 -8.11 -2.12
CA TYR A 143 -3.39 -9.22 -1.19
C TYR A 143 -4.84 -9.73 -1.21
N GLU A 144 -5.84 -8.86 -1.19
CA GLU A 144 -7.26 -9.23 -1.29
C GLU A 144 -7.57 -9.93 -2.61
N LEU A 145 -6.97 -9.51 -3.73
CA LEU A 145 -7.11 -10.21 -5.00
C LEU A 145 -6.61 -11.66 -4.92
N PHE A 146 -5.48 -11.89 -4.24
CA PHE A 146 -4.87 -13.21 -4.11
C PHE A 146 -5.54 -14.10 -3.05
N TYR A 147 -6.06 -13.54 -1.96
CA TYR A 147 -6.53 -14.31 -0.79
C TYR A 147 -7.99 -14.03 -0.39
N GLY A 148 -8.68 -13.14 -1.11
CA GLY A 148 -10.05 -12.73 -0.86
C GLY A 148 -10.24 -11.89 0.41
N GLY A 149 -11.50 -11.50 0.66
CA GLY A 149 -11.92 -10.67 1.80
C GLY A 149 -11.87 -11.37 3.17
N THR A 150 -10.69 -11.83 3.60
CA THR A 150 -10.48 -12.54 4.87
C THR A 150 -10.56 -11.61 6.09
N LYS A 151 -10.48 -12.20 7.30
CA LYS A 151 -10.34 -11.42 8.54
C LYS A 151 -9.09 -10.52 8.50
N ARG A 152 -8.00 -10.99 7.89
CA ARG A 152 -6.76 -10.23 7.72
C ARG A 152 -6.98 -9.02 6.82
N VAL A 153 -7.66 -9.17 5.69
CA VAL A 153 -7.98 -8.05 4.79
C VAL A 153 -8.80 -6.98 5.51
N LYS A 154 -9.83 -7.38 6.25
CA LYS A 154 -10.64 -6.44 7.04
C LYS A 154 -9.80 -5.70 8.08
N LEU A 155 -8.86 -6.39 8.72
CA LEU A 155 -7.95 -5.77 9.68
C LEU A 155 -6.99 -4.79 8.98
N LEU A 156 -6.40 -5.17 7.86
CA LEU A 156 -5.49 -4.31 7.09
C LEU A 156 -6.19 -3.02 6.66
N TYR A 157 -7.45 -3.09 6.20
CA TYR A 157 -8.24 -1.90 5.88
C TYR A 157 -8.45 -1.00 7.10
N LYS A 158 -8.79 -1.57 8.27
CA LYS A 158 -8.91 -0.79 9.51
C LYS A 158 -7.59 -0.10 9.89
N ILE A 159 -6.46 -0.78 9.74
CA ILE A 159 -5.13 -0.20 10.03
C ILE A 159 -4.82 0.93 9.04
N ASN A 160 -5.16 0.76 7.76
CA ASN A 160 -5.03 1.82 6.76
C ASN A 160 -5.92 3.03 7.07
N ASP A 161 -7.13 2.82 7.60
CA ASP A 161 -8.01 3.91 8.05
C ASP A 161 -7.40 4.67 9.23
N ILE A 162 -6.86 3.96 10.22
CA ILE A 162 -6.13 4.55 11.36
C ILE A 162 -4.92 5.36 10.87
N ARG A 163 -4.14 4.82 9.91
CA ARG A 163 -3.03 5.53 9.27
C ARG A 163 -3.51 6.80 8.55
N ASN A 164 -4.63 6.71 7.84
CA ASN A 164 -5.21 7.85 7.14
C ASN A 164 -5.65 8.94 8.12
N ASP A 165 -6.33 8.60 9.21
CA ASP A 165 -6.71 9.58 10.23
C ASP A 165 -5.48 10.23 10.88
N LEU A 166 -4.42 9.46 11.13
CA LEU A 166 -3.14 9.99 11.59
C LEU A 166 -2.54 10.98 10.58
N SER A 167 -2.53 10.66 9.29
CA SER A 167 -2.01 11.54 8.22
C SER A 167 -2.80 12.85 8.07
N HIS A 168 -4.07 12.85 8.48
CA HIS A 168 -4.92 14.05 8.52
C HIS A 168 -4.90 14.77 9.87
N ASN A 169 -3.92 14.45 10.74
CA ASN A 169 -3.75 15.03 12.09
C ASN A 169 -4.95 14.82 13.03
N ARG A 170 -5.79 13.80 12.81
CA ARG A 170 -6.95 13.48 13.66
C ARG A 170 -6.58 12.58 14.84
N ILE A 171 -5.47 12.91 15.51
CA ILE A 171 -4.84 12.04 16.53
C ILE A 171 -5.80 11.70 17.67
N ASN A 172 -6.64 12.66 18.09
CA ASN A 172 -7.57 12.47 19.21
C ASN A 172 -8.75 11.55 18.86
N ASP A 173 -9.03 11.34 17.58
CA ASP A 173 -10.15 10.55 17.08
C ASP A 173 -9.74 9.11 16.71
N LEU A 174 -8.47 8.75 16.90
CA LEU A 174 -7.95 7.43 16.55
C LEU A 174 -8.61 6.34 17.40
N LYS A 175 -9.30 5.43 16.70
CA LYS A 175 -10.10 4.36 17.30
C LYS A 175 -9.85 3.02 16.63
N TYR A 176 -10.14 1.97 17.38
CA TYR A 176 -10.28 0.61 16.88
C TYR A 176 -11.56 0.00 17.47
N ASN A 177 -12.44 -0.53 16.62
CA ASN A 177 -13.77 -1.04 17.00
C ASN A 177 -14.54 -0.04 17.90
N GLU A 178 -14.60 1.23 17.48
CA GLU A 178 -15.20 2.36 18.22
C GLU A 178 -14.54 2.75 19.56
N LYS A 179 -13.50 2.03 19.99
CA LYS A 179 -12.76 2.31 21.23
C LYS A 179 -11.51 3.13 20.95
N SER A 180 -11.16 4.03 21.86
CA SER A 180 -10.01 4.94 21.69
C SER A 180 -8.66 4.19 21.76
N LEU A 181 -7.74 4.49 20.84
CA LEU A 181 -6.35 3.97 20.87
C LEU A 181 -5.50 4.56 22.00
N PHE A 182 -6.00 5.56 22.72
CA PHE A 182 -5.37 6.05 23.94
C PHE A 182 -5.41 4.98 25.04
N LEU A 183 -6.42 4.09 25.02
CA LEU A 183 -6.54 3.00 25.96
C LEU A 183 -5.54 1.88 25.64
N ARG A 184 -4.82 1.44 26.67
CA ARG A 184 -3.91 0.28 26.58
C ARG A 184 -4.63 -0.97 26.08
N THR A 185 -5.82 -1.25 26.61
CA THR A 185 -6.62 -2.43 26.27
C THR A 185 -7.02 -2.46 24.80
N THR A 186 -7.31 -1.32 24.19
CA THR A 186 -7.64 -1.24 22.77
C THR A 186 -6.42 -1.50 21.88
N LYS A 187 -5.23 -1.04 22.30
CA LYS A 187 -3.97 -1.35 21.60
C LYS A 187 -3.64 -2.84 21.68
N GLU A 188 -3.83 -3.45 22.85
CA GLU A 188 -3.65 -4.89 23.05
C GLU A 188 -4.63 -5.70 22.19
N GLU A 189 -5.92 -5.31 22.13
CA GLU A 189 -6.93 -5.93 21.25
C GLU A 189 -6.47 -5.93 19.78
N LEU A 190 -5.99 -4.78 19.28
CA LEU A 190 -5.51 -4.64 17.91
C LEU A 190 -4.25 -5.49 17.63
N ILE A 191 -3.33 -5.60 18.59
CA ILE A 191 -2.15 -6.48 18.47
C ILE A 191 -2.59 -7.94 18.40
N MET A 192 -3.52 -8.37 19.25
CA MET A 192 -4.01 -9.75 19.25
C MET A 192 -4.70 -10.09 17.94
N ASP A 193 -5.61 -9.22 17.46
CA ASP A 193 -6.29 -9.41 16.18
C ASP A 193 -5.30 -9.49 15.00
N TYR A 194 -4.19 -8.73 15.07
CA TYR A 194 -3.11 -8.83 14.09
C TYR A 194 -2.47 -10.22 14.08
N PHE A 195 -1.99 -10.71 15.22
CA PHE A 195 -1.35 -12.03 15.28
C PHE A 195 -2.32 -13.17 14.98
N ASP A 196 -3.58 -13.07 15.41
CA ASP A 196 -4.62 -14.07 15.15
C ASP A 196 -5.00 -14.15 13.66
N SER A 197 -4.77 -13.08 12.90
CA SER A 197 -5.09 -13.02 11.47
C SER A 197 -3.88 -13.12 10.55
N ALA A 198 -2.66 -13.00 11.07
CA ALA A 198 -1.42 -12.99 10.29
C ALA A 198 -1.25 -14.23 9.38
N PHE A 199 -1.79 -15.38 9.76
CA PHE A 199 -1.67 -16.61 8.96
C PHE A 199 -2.98 -17.03 8.27
N ASN A 200 -3.98 -16.16 8.23
CA ASN A 200 -5.29 -16.44 7.68
C ASN A 200 -5.33 -16.20 6.16
N ASN A 201 -4.45 -16.89 5.43
CA ASN A 201 -4.39 -16.90 3.98
C ASN A 201 -5.37 -17.96 3.48
N ASP A 202 -6.26 -17.59 2.56
CA ASP A 202 -7.29 -18.49 2.05
C ASP A 202 -7.39 -18.39 0.53
N GLU A 203 -6.57 -19.18 -0.16
CA GLU A 203 -6.51 -19.21 -1.63
C GLU A 203 -7.85 -19.58 -2.27
N SER A 204 -8.73 -20.30 -1.55
CA SER A 204 -10.06 -20.64 -2.06
C SER A 204 -10.96 -19.42 -2.28
N LYS A 205 -10.61 -18.27 -1.69
CA LYS A 205 -11.30 -16.99 -1.85
C LYS A 205 -10.62 -16.06 -2.86
N SER A 206 -9.57 -16.51 -3.52
CA SER A 206 -8.86 -15.74 -4.54
C SER A 206 -9.76 -15.42 -5.72
N GLU A 207 -10.03 -14.14 -5.97
CA GLU A 207 -10.73 -13.71 -7.19
C GLU A 207 -9.87 -14.01 -8.43
N PHE A 208 -8.55 -13.81 -8.32
CA PHE A 208 -7.62 -14.16 -9.39
C PHE A 208 -7.72 -15.63 -9.80
N LEU A 209 -7.65 -16.56 -8.83
CA LEU A 209 -7.74 -17.99 -9.16
C LEU A 209 -9.13 -18.35 -9.68
N ASN A 210 -10.19 -17.71 -9.18
CA ASN A 210 -11.55 -17.99 -9.63
C ASN A 210 -11.76 -17.66 -11.11
N ASP A 211 -11.13 -16.59 -11.62
CA ASP A 211 -11.23 -16.12 -13.01
C ASP A 211 -10.41 -16.94 -14.02
N LEU A 212 -9.55 -17.86 -13.56
CA LEU A 212 -8.78 -18.75 -14.44
C LEU A 212 -9.67 -19.82 -15.09
N THR A 213 -9.37 -20.19 -16.34
CA THR A 213 -10.05 -21.30 -17.02
C THR A 213 -9.71 -22.66 -16.39
N PRO A 214 -10.54 -23.71 -16.59
CA PRO A 214 -10.23 -25.04 -16.10
C PRO A 214 -8.88 -25.58 -16.59
N GLU A 215 -8.50 -25.28 -17.84
CA GLU A 215 -7.21 -25.66 -18.41
C GLU A 215 -6.05 -24.96 -17.71
N GLN A 216 -6.18 -23.66 -17.42
CA GLN A 216 -5.17 -22.89 -16.68
C GLN A 216 -5.04 -23.40 -15.24
N LYS A 217 -6.16 -23.73 -14.59
CA LYS A 217 -6.17 -24.32 -13.24
C LYS A 217 -5.47 -25.69 -13.23
N ALA A 218 -5.78 -26.56 -14.19
CA ALA A 218 -5.15 -27.87 -14.32
C ALA A 218 -3.63 -27.77 -14.56
N GLN A 219 -3.18 -26.80 -15.37
CA GLN A 219 -1.75 -26.53 -15.57
C GLN A 219 -1.07 -26.08 -14.27
N ILE A 220 -1.69 -25.18 -13.52
CA ILE A 220 -1.18 -24.73 -12.21
C ILE A 220 -1.09 -25.90 -11.23
N GLU A 221 -2.16 -26.72 -11.13
CA GLU A 221 -2.19 -27.90 -10.25
C GLU A 221 -1.10 -28.92 -10.61
N GLU A 222 -0.85 -29.15 -11.90
CA GLU A 222 0.21 -30.05 -12.37
C GLU A 222 1.61 -29.50 -12.02
N ILE A 223 1.82 -28.20 -12.17
CA ILE A 223 3.08 -27.54 -11.79
C ILE A 223 3.34 -27.63 -10.28
N VAL A 224 2.32 -27.36 -9.45
CA VAL A 224 2.42 -27.44 -7.98
C VAL A 224 2.67 -28.88 -7.53
N LYS A 225 2.02 -29.86 -8.18
CA LYS A 225 2.21 -31.29 -7.88
C LYS A 225 3.60 -31.79 -8.23
N ASN A 226 4.19 -31.28 -9.32
CA ASN A 226 5.51 -31.67 -9.80
C ASN A 226 6.66 -30.86 -9.18
N ASN A 227 6.36 -29.72 -8.58
CA ASN A 227 7.29 -28.91 -7.79
C ASN A 227 6.71 -28.65 -6.39
N PRO A 228 6.56 -29.69 -5.56
CA PRO A 228 6.02 -29.54 -4.22
C PRO A 228 6.90 -28.56 -3.46
N ILE A 229 6.26 -27.54 -2.90
CA ILE A 229 6.91 -26.45 -2.19
C ILE A 229 7.71 -27.05 -1.02
N ASP A 230 9.04 -26.96 -1.06
CA ASP A 230 9.85 -27.29 0.10
C ASP A 230 9.86 -26.09 1.06
N ILE A 231 8.83 -26.05 1.92
CA ILE A 231 8.67 -25.01 2.96
C ILE A 231 9.67 -25.25 4.12
N LYS A 232 10.49 -26.31 4.09
CA LYS A 232 11.39 -26.66 5.21
C LYS A 232 12.72 -25.89 5.22
N GLY A 233 12.91 -24.96 4.29
CA GLY A 233 14.16 -24.20 4.12
C GLY A 233 14.20 -22.80 4.74
N PHE A 234 13.18 -22.37 5.48
CA PHE A 234 13.13 -21.06 6.14
C PHE A 234 12.91 -21.20 7.65
#